data_AF-A0A3N8GTJ2-F1
#
_entry.id   AF-A0A3N8GTJ2-F1
#
_cell.length_a   1.000
_cell.length_b   1.000
_cell.length_c   1.000
_cell.angle_alpha   90.00
_cell.angle_beta   90.00
_cell.angle_gamma   90.00
#
_symmetry.space_group_name_H-M   'P 1'
#
loop_
_entity.id
_entity.type
_entity.pdbx_description
1 polymer ?
#
loop_
_entity_poly.entity_id
_entity_poly.type
_entity_poly.pdbx_seq_one_letter_code
_entity_poly.pdbx_strand_id
1 'polypeptide(L)'
;MLEGNEKIELSGFEALSILCELEYLLISLRNIGAYYHEPSRVFGNGDLECCVETTRFIDENKVTKKLAKLREIISAKFDSSLGDDDMNDIERAVESIKVWERPGD
;
A
#
# COMPACT_ATOMS: atom_id res chain seq x y z
N MET A 1 -12.03 14.65 -13.12
CA MET A 1 -11.80 15.08 -11.73
C MET A 1 -12.68 16.28 -11.47
N LEU A 2 -13.42 16.26 -10.37
CA LEU A 2 -14.16 17.42 -9.88
C LEU A 2 -13.17 18.53 -9.51
N GLU A 3 -13.55 19.79 -9.72
CA GLU A 3 -12.69 20.95 -9.41
C GLU A 3 -12.22 20.95 -7.95
N GLY A 4 -13.11 20.56 -7.03
CA GLY A 4 -12.80 20.44 -5.60
C GLY A 4 -11.77 19.34 -5.25
N ASN A 5 -11.54 18.40 -6.16
CA ASN A 5 -10.56 17.32 -5.98
C ASN A 5 -9.19 17.62 -6.62
N GLU A 6 -9.06 18.72 -7.37
CA GLU A 6 -7.76 19.12 -7.96
C GLU A 6 -6.70 19.40 -6.89
N LYS A 7 -7.13 19.81 -5.70
CA LYS A 7 -6.28 20.01 -4.53
C LYS A 7 -6.95 19.44 -3.30
N ILE A 8 -6.26 18.53 -2.63
CA ILE A 8 -6.64 18.03 -1.32
C ILE A 8 -5.67 18.54 -0.26
N GLU A 9 -6.17 18.78 0.95
CA GLU A 9 -5.36 19.24 2.07
C GLU A 9 -5.27 18.16 3.16
N LEU A 10 -4.05 17.88 3.60
CA LEU A 10 -3.77 17.04 4.75
C LEU A 10 -3.19 17.91 5.86
N SER A 11 -3.70 17.73 7.08
CA SER A 11 -3.02 18.29 8.24
C SER A 11 -1.64 17.66 8.41
N GLY A 12 -0.71 18.38 9.04
CA GLY A 12 0.62 17.83 9.33
C GLY A 12 0.56 16.53 10.14
N PHE A 13 -0.42 16.39 11.03
CA PHE A 13 -0.63 15.15 11.79
C PHE A 13 -1.06 13.98 10.90
N GLU A 14 -2.01 14.20 10.00
CA GLU A 14 -2.44 13.16 9.03
C GLU A 14 -1.29 12.76 8.12
N ALA A 15 -0.56 13.73 7.57
CA ALA A 15 0.59 13.49 6.72
C ALA A 15 1.69 12.69 7.43
N LEU A 16 2.04 13.09 8.66
CA LEU A 16 3.01 12.35 9.48
C LEU A 16 2.53 10.93 9.81
N SER A 17 1.26 10.77 10.17
CA SER A 17 0.69 9.44 10.44
C SER A 17 0.78 8.53 9.22
N ILE A 18 0.54 9.06 8.01
CA ILE A 18 0.68 8.30 6.76
C ILE A 18 2.15 7.93 6.53
N LEU A 19 3.06 8.91 6.62
CA LEU A 19 4.49 8.69 6.40
C LEU A 19 5.08 7.67 7.36
N CYS A 20 4.73 7.72 8.65
CA CYS A 20 5.23 6.76 9.63
C CYS A 20 4.87 5.31 9.28
N GLU A 21 3.64 5.06 8.84
CA GLU A 21 3.22 3.72 8.42
C GLU A 21 3.90 3.31 7.11
N LEU A 22 4.05 4.22 6.14
CA LEU A 22 4.77 3.93 4.90
C LEU A 22 6.24 3.59 5.15
N GLU A 23 6.93 4.37 5.99
CA GLU A 23 8.33 4.13 6.36
C GLU A 23 8.50 2.80 7.08
N TYR A 24 7.59 2.47 8.01
CA TYR A 24 7.58 1.16 8.66
C TYR A 24 7.52 0.02 7.64
N LEU A 25 6.60 0.09 6.67
CA LEU A 25 6.48 -0.94 5.63
C LEU A 25 7.72 -1.00 4.73
N LEU A 26 8.18 0.15 4.22
CA LEU A 26 9.31 0.22 3.28
C LEU A 26 10.61 -0.27 3.92
N ILE A 27 10.92 0.20 5.14
CA ILE A 27 12.15 -0.18 5.85
C ILE A 27 12.10 -1.66 6.23
N SER A 28 10.97 -2.16 6.74
CA SER A 28 10.83 -3.58 7.10
C SER A 28 10.99 -4.50 5.89
N LEU A 29 10.30 -4.23 4.77
CA LEU A 29 10.41 -5.04 3.56
C LEU A 29 11.82 -5.00 2.97
N ARG A 30 12.46 -3.82 2.95
CA ARG A 30 13.87 -3.69 2.56
C ARG A 30 14.79 -4.54 3.44
N ASN A 31 14.59 -4.51 4.75
CA ASN A 31 15.43 -5.25 5.69
C ASN A 31 15.24 -6.76 5.59
N ILE A 32 14.01 -7.24 5.37
CA ILE A 32 13.73 -8.66 5.08
C ILE A 32 14.49 -9.07 3.81
N GLY A 33 14.30 -8.34 2.71
CA GLY A 33 14.99 -8.64 1.45
C GLY A 33 16.50 -8.64 1.59
N ALA A 34 17.07 -7.62 2.26
CA ALA A 34 18.51 -7.52 2.48
C ALA A 34 19.05 -8.67 3.36
N TYR A 35 18.28 -9.14 4.34
CA TYR A 35 18.70 -10.23 5.22
C TYR A 35 18.86 -11.56 4.47
N TYR A 36 17.86 -11.93 3.66
CA TYR A 36 17.81 -13.24 2.99
C TYR A 36 18.59 -13.30 1.67
N HIS A 37 18.83 -12.16 1.00
CA HIS A 37 19.66 -12.11 -0.21
C HIS A 37 21.12 -11.75 0.07
N GLU A 38 21.52 -11.59 1.35
CA GLU A 38 22.91 -11.36 1.74
C GLU A 38 23.77 -12.60 1.38
N PRO A 39 24.74 -12.49 0.44
CA PRO A 39 25.48 -13.65 -0.07
C PRO A 39 26.19 -14.47 1.01
N SER A 40 26.60 -13.82 2.10
CA SER A 40 27.27 -14.46 3.23
C SER A 40 26.33 -15.28 4.14
N ARG A 41 25.01 -15.18 3.95
CA ARG A 41 23.97 -15.81 4.79
C ARG A 41 23.13 -16.84 4.04
N VAL A 42 23.32 -17.00 2.73
CA VAL A 42 22.56 -17.95 1.93
C VAL A 42 23.00 -19.39 2.27
N PHE A 43 22.27 -20.02 3.19
CA PHE A 43 22.29 -21.47 3.40
C PHE A 43 20.92 -21.99 2.95
N GLY A 44 20.85 -22.72 1.83
CA GLY A 44 19.56 -23.20 1.28
C GLY A 44 18.95 -22.25 0.25
N ASN A 45 17.62 -22.19 0.18
CA ASN A 45 16.88 -21.41 -0.82
C ASN A 45 16.42 -20.07 -0.23
N GLY A 46 17.30 -19.07 -0.27
CA GLY A 46 17.04 -17.74 0.30
C GLY A 46 15.80 -17.05 -0.27
N ASP A 47 15.46 -17.31 -1.54
CA ASP A 47 14.26 -16.74 -2.18
C ASP A 47 12.98 -17.29 -1.52
N LEU A 48 12.91 -18.60 -1.27
CA LEU A 48 11.77 -19.23 -0.62
C LEU A 48 11.59 -18.71 0.82
N GLU A 49 12.69 -18.60 1.56
CA GLU A 49 12.66 -18.08 2.93
C GLU A 49 12.25 -16.61 2.97
N CYS A 50 12.75 -15.80 2.02
CA CYS A 50 12.33 -14.41 1.86
C CYS A 50 10.83 -14.29 1.56
N CYS A 51 10.28 -15.14 0.68
CA CYS A 51 8.84 -15.18 0.40
C CYS A 51 8.01 -15.54 1.65
N VAL A 52 8.45 -16.54 2.42
CA VAL A 52 7.79 -16.95 3.66
C VAL A 52 7.82 -15.83 4.70
N GLU A 53 8.98 -15.21 4.92
CA GLU A 53 9.11 -14.10 5.87
C GLU A 53 8.29 -12.89 5.46
N THR A 54 8.30 -12.54 4.17
CA THR A 54 7.52 -11.40 3.65
C THR A 54 6.03 -11.63 3.83
N THR A 55 5.55 -12.84 3.54
CA THR A 55 4.14 -13.22 3.74
C THR A 55 3.77 -13.16 5.22
N ARG A 56 4.60 -13.75 6.09
CA ARG A 56 4.42 -13.68 7.55
C ARG A 56 4.38 -12.23 8.04
N PHE A 57 5.30 -11.38 7.58
CA PHE A 57 5.33 -9.97 7.95
C PHE A 57 4.04 -9.26 7.55
N ILE A 58 3.56 -9.48 6.33
CA ILE A 58 2.31 -8.90 5.82
C ILE A 58 1.11 -9.29 6.71
N ASP A 59 0.99 -10.58 7.01
CA ASP A 59 -0.15 -11.13 7.75
C ASP A 59 -0.12 -10.77 9.23
N GLU A 60 0.99 -11.03 9.93
CA GLU A 60 1.11 -10.83 11.38
C GLU A 60 1.08 -9.35 11.76
N ASN A 61 1.66 -8.48 10.92
CA ASN A 61 1.67 -7.02 11.18
C ASN A 61 0.47 -6.31 10.56
N LYS A 62 -0.48 -7.05 9.98
CA LYS A 62 -1.74 -6.54 9.41
C LYS A 62 -1.49 -5.42 8.41
N VAL A 63 -0.55 -5.62 7.50
CA VAL A 63 -0.11 -4.61 6.53
C VAL A 63 -1.27 -4.13 5.66
N THR A 64 -2.15 -5.03 5.22
CA THR A 64 -3.36 -4.69 4.46
C THR A 64 -4.29 -3.75 5.25
N LYS A 65 -4.45 -3.96 6.56
CA LYS A 65 -5.24 -3.09 7.43
C LYS A 65 -4.57 -1.72 7.62
N LYS A 66 -3.25 -1.67 7.74
CA LYS A 66 -2.49 -0.41 7.79
C LYS A 66 -2.70 0.38 6.51
N LEU A 67 -2.50 -0.23 5.35
CA LEU A 67 -2.74 0.39 4.04
C LEU A 67 -4.19 0.85 3.87
N ALA A 68 -5.18 0.07 4.33
CA ALA A 68 -6.59 0.48 4.31
C ALA A 68 -6.84 1.74 5.14
N LYS A 69 -6.19 1.89 6.30
CA LYS A 69 -6.27 3.10 7.12
C LYS A 69 -5.60 4.30 6.45
N LEU A 70 -4.47 4.10 5.77
CA LEU A 70 -3.84 5.18 4.99
C LEU A 70 -4.75 5.64 3.86
N ARG A 71 -5.34 4.67 3.14
CA ARG A 71 -6.34 4.94 2.10
C ARG A 71 -7.51 5.74 2.67
N GLU A 72 -8.05 5.34 3.81
CA GLU A 72 -9.17 6.04 4.48
C GLU A 72 -8.85 7.51 4.74
N ILE A 73 -7.68 7.81 5.32
CA ILE A 73 -7.26 9.19 5.62
C ILE A 73 -7.19 10.04 4.34
N ILE A 74 -6.60 9.48 3.28
CA ILE A 74 -6.42 10.20 2.01
C ILE A 74 -7.77 10.35 1.29
N SER A 75 -8.54 9.27 1.17
CA SER A 75 -9.83 9.28 0.46
C SER A 75 -10.86 10.18 1.14
N ALA A 76 -10.78 10.35 2.47
CA ALA A 76 -11.65 11.27 3.19
C ALA A 76 -11.47 12.75 2.81
N LYS A 77 -10.40 13.09 2.07
CA LYS A 77 -10.17 14.45 1.57
C LYS A 77 -10.74 14.69 0.17
N PHE A 78 -11.23 13.64 -0.49
CA PHE A 78 -11.88 13.74 -1.78
C PHE A 78 -13.38 13.96 -1.60
N ASP A 79 -13.95 14.82 -2.44
CA ASP A 79 -15.37 14.79 -2.76
C ASP A 79 -15.70 13.47 -3.46
N SER A 80 -16.68 12.76 -2.92
CA SER A 80 -17.16 11.45 -3.38
C SER A 80 -18.43 11.52 -4.21
N SER A 81 -18.85 12.73 -4.59
CA SER A 81 -19.96 12.94 -5.51
C SER A 81 -19.69 12.24 -6.84
N LEU A 82 -20.73 11.59 -7.38
CA LEU A 82 -20.65 10.84 -8.63
C LEU A 82 -20.74 11.79 -9.83
N GLY A 83 -20.00 11.49 -10.88
CA GLY A 83 -20.11 12.14 -12.18
C GLY A 83 -21.21 11.53 -13.06
N ASP A 84 -21.27 11.97 -14.32
CA ASP A 84 -22.26 11.50 -15.30
C ASP A 84 -22.11 10.00 -15.65
N ASP A 85 -20.95 9.40 -15.35
CA ASP A 85 -20.61 7.99 -15.55
C ASP A 85 -20.86 7.12 -14.30
N ASP A 86 -21.56 7.66 -13.29
CA ASP A 86 -21.86 6.98 -12.02
C ASP A 86 -20.60 6.59 -11.20
N MET A 87 -19.46 7.23 -11.47
CA MET A 87 -18.21 7.01 -10.73
C MET A 87 -17.72 8.29 -10.06
N ASN A 88 -17.15 8.14 -8.86
CA ASN A 88 -16.33 9.20 -8.26
C ASN A 88 -14.91 9.21 -8.85
N ASP A 89 -14.12 10.22 -8.49
CA ASP A 89 -12.77 10.37 -9.04
C ASP A 89 -11.78 9.28 -8.63
N ILE A 90 -11.96 8.69 -7.44
CA ILE A 90 -11.12 7.58 -6.97
C ILE A 90 -11.46 6.32 -7.77
N GLU A 91 -12.75 6.00 -7.90
CA GLU A 91 -13.24 4.86 -8.70
C GLU A 91 -12.72 4.92 -10.14
N ARG A 92 -12.87 6.09 -10.77
CA ARG A 92 -12.39 6.31 -12.14
C ARG A 92 -10.87 6.16 -12.25
N ALA A 93 -10.11 6.56 -11.23
CA ALA A 93 -8.66 6.40 -11.21
C ALA A 93 -8.21 4.95 -11.03
N VAL A 94 -8.99 4.12 -10.32
CA VAL A 94 -8.66 2.72 -10.07
C VAL A 94 -9.23 1.76 -11.12
N GLU A 95 -10.21 2.17 -11.92
CA GLU A 95 -10.88 1.35 -12.94
C GLU A 95 -9.88 0.65 -13.88
N SER A 96 -8.82 1.34 -14.30
CA SER A 96 -7.82 0.78 -15.21
C SER A 96 -6.74 -0.07 -14.53
N ILE A 97 -6.76 -0.20 -13.21
CA ILE A 97 -5.73 -0.95 -12.47
C ILE A 97 -6.08 -2.44 -12.50
N LYS A 98 -5.25 -3.24 -13.17
CA LYS A 98 -5.34 -4.70 -13.12
C LYS A 98 -4.96 -5.20 -11.72
N VAL A 99 -5.95 -5.70 -10.98
CA VAL A 99 -5.72 -6.35 -9.68
C VAL A 99 -5.47 -7.84 -9.87
N TRP A 100 -4.73 -8.43 -8.93
CA TRP A 100 -4.56 -9.88 -8.87
C TRP A 100 -5.88 -10.54 -8.45
N GLU A 101 -6.34 -11.57 -9.18
CA GLU A 101 -7.58 -12.30 -8.84
C GLU A 101 -7.30 -13.76 -8.46
N ARG A 102 -6.32 -14.39 -9.13
CA ARG A 102 -5.98 -15.80 -8.94
C ARG A 102 -4.52 -16.11 -9.28
N PRO A 103 -4.01 -17.29 -8.85
CA PRO A 103 -2.65 -17.70 -9.17
C PRO A 103 -2.38 -17.73 -10.68
N GLY A 104 -1.33 -17.02 -11.13
CA GLY A 104 -0.89 -16.98 -12.52
C GLY A 104 -1.43 -15.84 -13.38
N ASP A 105 -2.19 -14.90 -12.81
CA ASP A 105 -2.67 -13.68 -13.51
C ASP A 105 -1.58 -12.65 -13.83
#